data_AF-A0AAV3FRK0-F1
#
_entry.id   AF-A0AAV3FRK0-F1
#
_cell.length_a   1.000
_cell.length_b   1.000
_cell.length_c   1.000
_cell.angle_alpha   90.00
_cell.angle_beta   90.00
_cell.angle_gamma   90.00
#
_symmetry.space_group_name_H-M   'P 1'
#
loop_
_entity.id
_entity.type
_entity.pdbx_description
1 polymer ?
#
loop_
_entity_poly.entity_id
_entity_poly.type
_entity_poly.pdbx_seq_one_letter_code
_entity_poly.pdbx_strand_id
1 'polypeptide(L)'
;MDLFRIAISKGDQFDSDFVAINPNSKIPALLDLTAEESIRVFKSANSLLYLADKYGKLIPQTLKEHARILTGCFDKQGLLPY
;
A
#
# COMPACT_ATOMS: atom_id res chain seq x y z
N MET A 1 -13.22 0.55 9.88
CA MET A 1 -12.49 0.74 8.61
C MET A 1 -13.49 0.49 7.52
N ASP A 2 -13.65 1.45 6.61
CA ASP A 2 -14.54 1.32 5.47
C ASP A 2 -13.83 0.65 4.30
N LEU A 3 -14.56 -0.12 3.50
CA LEU A 3 -14.06 -0.79 2.31
C LEU A 3 -14.99 -0.48 1.14
N PHE A 4 -14.44 0.16 0.12
CA PHE A 4 -15.17 0.50 -1.10
C PHE A 4 -14.77 -0.45 -2.23
N ARG A 5 -15.76 -0.95 -2.96
CA ARG A 5 -15.53 -1.81 -4.12
C ARG A 5 -15.19 -0.95 -5.33
N ILE A 6 -14.07 -1.25 -5.98
CA ILE A 6 -13.66 -0.68 -7.27
C ILE A 6 -13.78 -1.78 -8.33
N ALA A 7 -14.78 -1.68 -9.22
CA ALA A 7 -14.99 -2.69 -10.26
C ALA A 7 -14.07 -2.43 -11.46
N ILE A 8 -12.91 -3.09 -11.48
CA ILE A 8 -11.91 -2.92 -12.54
C ILE A 8 -12.42 -3.22 -13.96
N SER A 9 -13.44 -4.08 -14.06
CA SER A 9 -14.10 -4.43 -15.32
C SER A 9 -15.01 -3.32 -15.86
N LYS A 10 -15.43 -2.39 -15.00
CA LYS A 10 -16.23 -1.22 -15.36
C LYS A 10 -15.40 0.04 -15.58
N GLY A 11 -14.14 0.02 -15.16
CA GLY A 11 -13.24 1.17 -15.29
C GLY A 11 -13.24 2.13 -14.10
N ASP A 12 -13.90 1.79 -12.99
CA ASP A 12 -13.99 2.62 -11.77
C ASP A 12 -12.61 3.10 -11.24
N GLN A 13 -11.53 2.37 -11.54
CA GLN A 13 -10.15 2.76 -11.19
C GLN A 13 -9.64 4.01 -11.95
N PHE A 14 -10.36 4.46 -12.97
CA PHE A 14 -10.05 5.65 -13.76
C PHE A 14 -10.91 6.87 -13.38
N ASP A 15 -11.87 6.70 -12.47
CA ASP A 15 -12.67 7.82 -11.96
C ASP A 15 -11.78 8.84 -11.25
N SER A 16 -12.14 10.13 -11.35
CA SER A 16 -11.34 11.23 -10.81
C SER A 16 -10.99 11.05 -9.33
N ASP A 17 -11.95 10.55 -8.55
CA ASP A 17 -11.79 10.34 -7.12
C ASP A 17 -10.79 9.23 -6.80
N PHE A 18 -10.81 8.13 -7.57
CA PHE A 18 -9.82 7.06 -7.41
C PHE A 18 -8.43 7.49 -7.88
N VAL A 19 -8.35 8.20 -9.01
CA VAL A 19 -7.08 8.73 -9.55
C VAL A 19 -6.46 9.75 -8.61
N ALA A 20 -7.28 10.56 -7.93
CA ALA A 20 -6.82 11.48 -6.89
C ALA A 20 -6.14 10.74 -5.71
N ILE A 21 -6.53 9.49 -5.43
CA ILE A 21 -5.88 8.64 -4.41
C ILE A 21 -4.65 7.92 -5.00
N ASN A 22 -4.80 7.26 -6.15
CA ASN A 22 -3.72 6.54 -6.83
C ASN A 22 -3.66 6.91 -8.32
N PRO A 23 -2.70 7.74 -8.75
CA PRO A 23 -2.57 8.16 -10.15
C PRO A 23 -2.25 7.00 -11.10
N ASN A 24 -1.79 5.86 -10.58
CA ASN A 24 -1.53 4.67 -11.39
C ASN A 24 -2.80 3.88 -11.74
N SER A 25 -3.98 4.26 -11.21
CA SER A 25 -5.26 3.60 -11.48
C SER A 25 -5.22 2.09 -11.19
N LYS A 26 -4.57 1.68 -10.08
CA LYS A 26 -4.46 0.27 -9.67
C LYS A 26 -4.93 0.07 -8.24
N ILE A 27 -5.73 -0.96 -8.01
CA ILE A 27 -6.02 -1.45 -6.67
C ILE A 27 -4.88 -2.35 -6.15
N PRO A 28 -4.71 -2.48 -4.82
CA PRO A 28 -5.38 -1.72 -3.77
C PRO A 28 -4.83 -0.29 -3.60
N ALA A 29 -5.66 0.60 -3.07
CA ALA A 29 -5.31 1.94 -2.60
C ALA A 29 -5.99 2.20 -1.24
N LEU A 30 -5.33 2.95 -0.37
CA LEU A 30 -5.75 3.29 0.98
C LEU A 30 -5.62 4.80 1.18
N LEU A 31 -6.62 5.39 1.81
CA LEU A 31 -6.61 6.77 2.25
C LEU A 31 -6.70 6.78 3.78
N ASP A 32 -5.63 7.20 4.44
CA ASP A 32 -5.67 7.40 5.89
C ASP A 32 -6.18 8.80 6.21
N LEU A 33 -7.27 8.85 6.97
CA LEU A 33 -7.94 10.08 7.42
C LEU A 33 -7.72 10.35 8.91
N THR A 34 -6.84 9.60 9.58
CA THR A 34 -6.60 9.75 11.04
C THR A 34 -5.52 10.78 11.40
N ALA A 35 -4.72 11.23 10.42
CA ALA A 35 -3.73 12.30 10.60
C ALA A 35 -4.33 13.67 10.26
N GLU A 36 -3.65 14.76 10.64
CA GLU A 36 -4.07 16.14 10.31
C GLU A 36 -4.22 16.35 8.80
N GLU A 37 -3.31 15.77 8.02
CA GLU A 37 -3.40 15.71 6.56
C GLU A 37 -3.66 14.27 6.12
N SER A 38 -4.54 14.10 5.13
CA SER A 38 -4.87 12.78 4.60
C SER A 38 -3.66 12.14 3.92
N ILE A 39 -3.35 10.88 4.25
CA ILE A 39 -2.21 10.16 3.68
C ILE A 39 -2.71 9.18 2.62
N ARG A 40 -2.26 9.36 1.37
CA ARG A 40 -2.55 8.46 0.26
C ARG A 40 -1.50 7.35 0.20
N VAL A 41 -1.93 6.10 0.30
CA VAL A 41 -1.06 4.93 0.30
C VAL A 41 -1.53 3.97 -0.79
N PHE A 42 -0.66 3.70 -1.75
CA PHE A 42 -0.93 2.77 -2.85
C PHE A 42 0.30 1.90 -3.10
N LYS A 43 0.12 0.89 -3.95
CA LYS A 43 0.94 -0.35 -4.02
C LYS A 43 0.72 -1.22 -2.78
N SER A 44 0.39 -2.48 -3.01
CA SER A 44 -0.01 -3.42 -1.95
C SER A 44 1.07 -3.59 -0.87
N ALA A 45 2.33 -3.75 -1.26
CA ALA A 45 3.42 -3.87 -0.30
C ALA A 45 3.66 -2.61 0.54
N ASN A 46 3.61 -1.43 -0.08
CA ASN A 46 3.71 -0.17 0.65
C ASN A 46 2.52 0.01 1.62
N SER A 47 1.34 -0.45 1.24
CA SER A 47 0.16 -0.45 2.13
C SER A 47 0.38 -1.35 3.35
N LEU A 48 0.99 -2.53 3.18
CA LEU A 48 1.34 -3.42 4.28
C LEU A 48 2.41 -2.81 5.20
N LEU A 49 3.47 -2.25 4.63
CA LEU A 49 4.54 -1.59 5.40
C LEU A 49 4.01 -0.39 6.18
N TYR A 50 3.21 0.46 5.54
CA TYR A 50 2.55 1.58 6.19
C TYR A 50 1.70 1.16 7.40
N LEU A 51 0.90 0.11 7.26
CA LEU A 51 0.10 -0.41 8.37
C LEU A 51 0.97 -1.06 9.47
N ALA A 52 2.04 -1.75 9.08
CA ALA A 52 2.99 -2.35 10.02
C ALA A 52 3.66 -1.28 10.89
N ASP A 53 4.13 -0.19 10.28
CA ASP A 53 4.75 0.94 10.97
C ASP A 53 3.75 1.70 11.83
N LYS A 54 2.57 2.04 11.27
CA LYS A 54 1.54 2.81 11.97
C LYS A 54 1.07 2.14 13.27
N TYR A 55 0.98 0.82 13.28
CA TYR A 55 0.51 0.07 14.45
C TYR A 55 1.64 -0.61 15.24
N GLY A 56 2.90 -0.54 14.77
CA GLY A 56 4.03 -1.23 15.38
C GLY A 56 3.84 -2.74 15.43
N LYS A 57 3.28 -3.34 14.37
CA LYS A 57 2.96 -4.78 14.28
C LYS A 57 3.48 -5.38 12.99
N LEU A 58 3.61 -6.70 12.95
CA LEU A 58 3.87 -7.49 11.73
C LEU A 58 5.22 -7.23 11.03
N ILE A 59 6.06 -6.36 11.57
CA ILE A 59 7.44 -6.16 11.13
C ILE A 59 8.40 -6.26 12.33
N PRO A 60 9.46 -7.10 12.25
CA PRO A 60 10.46 -7.21 13.31
C PRO A 60 11.21 -5.90 13.54
N GLN A 61 11.60 -5.64 14.79
CA GLN A 61 12.36 -4.45 15.17
C GLN A 61 13.88 -4.61 15.00
N THR A 62 14.37 -5.85 14.86
CA THR A 62 15.79 -6.10 14.64
C THR A 62 16.16 -5.81 13.18
N LEU A 63 17.28 -5.13 12.95
CA LEU A 63 17.73 -4.77 11.61
C LEU A 63 17.83 -5.99 10.67
N LYS A 64 18.35 -7.12 11.19
CA LYS A 64 18.55 -8.35 10.43
C LYS A 64 17.23 -8.96 9.93
N GLU A 65 16.23 -9.06 10.80
CA GLU A 65 14.95 -9.66 10.45
C GLU A 65 14.10 -8.71 9.60
N HIS A 66 14.15 -7.41 9.90
CA HIS A 66 13.53 -6.37 9.08
C HIS A 66 14.07 -6.42 7.64
N ALA A 67 15.39 -6.44 7.45
CA ALA A 67 16.01 -6.56 6.13
C ALA A 67 15.53 -7.81 5.38
N ARG A 68 15.48 -8.97 6.05
CA ARG A 68 14.98 -10.22 5.46
C ARG A 68 13.54 -10.12 4.95
N ILE A 69 12.65 -9.50 5.73
CA ILE A 69 11.24 -9.31 5.33
C ILE A 69 11.14 -8.37 4.13
N LEU A 70 11.89 -7.27 4.14
CA LEU A 70 11.90 -6.32 3.03
C LEU A 70 12.44 -6.93 1.74
N THR A 71 13.54 -7.69 1.78
CA THR A 71 14.06 -8.42 0.61
C THR A 71 12.96 -9.29 0.00
N GLY A 72 12.31 -10.14 0.79
CA GLY A 72 11.23 -10.99 0.30
C GLY A 72 10.00 -10.20 -0.20
N CYS A 73 9.74 -9.01 0.35
CA CYS A 73 8.66 -8.14 -0.10
C CYS A 73 8.96 -7.48 -1.45
N PHE A 74 10.22 -7.08 -1.68
CA PHE A 74 10.67 -6.47 -2.94
C PHE A 74 10.85 -7.50 -4.06
N ASP A 75 11.32 -8.71 -3.75
CA ASP A 75 11.41 -9.82 -4.71
C ASP A 75 10.03 -10.14 -5.31
N LYS A 76 9.00 -10.24 -4.46
CA LYS A 76 7.62 -10.52 -4.89
C LYS A 76 7.00 -9.41 -5.74
N GLN A 77 7.52 -8.19 -5.64
CA GLN A 77 7.08 -7.06 -6.46
C GLN A 77 7.84 -6.96 -7.80
N GLY A 78 8.89 -7.77 -8.00
CA GLY A 78 9.78 -7.68 -9.15
C GLY A 78 10.62 -6.40 -9.16
N LEU A 79 10.93 -5.85 -7.98
CA LEU A 79 11.68 -4.59 -7.84
C LEU A 79 13.20 -4.78 -7.75
N LEU A 80 13.68 -6.01 -7.60
CA LEU A 80 15.10 -6.33 -7.55
C LEU A 80 15.52 -7.06 -8.84
N PRO A 81 16.61 -6.62 -9.52
CA PRO A 81 17.18 -7.37 -10.63
C PRO A 81 17.83 -8.66 -10.12
N TYR A 82 17.70 -9.74 -10.91
CA TYR A 82 18.33 -11.04 -10.67
C TYR A 82 19.86 -10.97 -10.75
#